data_AF-A0A1I1GSS0-F1
#
_entry.id   AF-A0A1I1GSS0-F1
#
_cell.length_a   1.000
_cell.length_b   1.000
_cell.length_c   1.000
_cell.angle_alpha   90.00
_cell.angle_beta   90.00
_cell.angle_gamma   90.00
#
_symmetry.space_group_name_H-M   'P 1'
#
loop_
_entity.id
_entity.type
_entity.pdbx_description
1 polymer ?
#
loop_
_entity_poly.entity_id
_entity_poly.type
_entity_poly.pdbx_seq_one_letter_code
_entity_poly.pdbx_strand_id
1 'polypeptide(L)'
;MADDLRFMNVDLAHFELSDTLVELFRRRNEARERFRKYAAENADCRRRDTRSPHDHHAPPQWVVPALAAADRELRELEAKALAEGKPLPDRDGFMAPVRARVAEYERMVPALRKLWDQAEEALAAAVEEELPALAAQAVEGCNKAQKEYRAALGKAEAARARMRASTERFTWAVTAGSRHVPDGRGTFSALGDDLDRWEATEDGRITERSAKALGLITPYANFLALDDFVRFDREDAPVPR
;
A
#
# COMPACT_ATOMS: atom_id res chain seq x y z
N MET A 1 5.44 -6.97 -18.85
CA MET A 1 5.41 -5.79 -17.95
C MET A 1 3.94 -5.51 -17.74
N ALA A 2 3.46 -5.44 -16.50
CA ALA A 2 2.09 -4.98 -16.27
C ALA A 2 2.08 -3.49 -16.59
N ASP A 3 1.31 -3.07 -17.59
CA ASP A 3 1.22 -1.67 -17.94
C ASP A 3 0.65 -0.90 -16.74
N ASP A 4 1.32 0.16 -16.32
CA ASP A 4 0.85 1.04 -15.24
C ASP A 4 -0.38 1.81 -15.75
N LEU A 5 -1.57 1.24 -15.53
CA LEU A 5 -2.89 1.79 -15.89
C LEU A 5 -3.41 2.80 -14.86
N ARG A 6 -2.50 3.50 -14.17
CA ARG A 6 -2.86 4.52 -13.19
C ARG A 6 -3.04 5.88 -13.84
N PHE A 7 -4.20 6.48 -13.59
CA PHE A 7 -4.51 7.86 -13.97
C PHE A 7 -4.89 8.66 -12.73
N MET A 8 -4.18 9.77 -12.46
CA MET A 8 -4.43 10.64 -11.29
C MET A 8 -4.54 9.87 -9.94
N ASN A 9 -3.70 8.86 -9.73
CA ASN A 9 -3.68 7.96 -8.57
C ASN A 9 -4.88 6.99 -8.45
N VAL A 10 -5.74 6.92 -9.46
CA VAL A 10 -6.79 5.90 -9.57
C VAL A 10 -6.23 4.72 -10.37
N ASP A 11 -6.37 3.52 -9.82
CA ASP A 11 -6.04 2.28 -10.52
C ASP A 11 -7.21 1.88 -11.43
N LEU A 12 -6.98 1.92 -12.74
CA LEU A 12 -8.01 1.58 -13.73
C LEU A 12 -7.96 0.11 -14.17
N ALA A 13 -7.10 -0.73 -13.57
CA ALA A 13 -6.95 -2.14 -13.96
C ALA A 13 -8.22 -3.00 -13.76
N HIS A 14 -9.19 -2.52 -12.97
CA HIS A 14 -10.47 -3.20 -12.72
C HIS A 14 -11.60 -2.77 -13.65
N PHE A 15 -11.33 -1.85 -14.58
CA PHE A 15 -12.28 -1.43 -15.59
C PHE A 15 -12.02 -2.14 -16.91
N GLU A 16 -13.08 -2.34 -17.68
CA GLU A 16 -12.99 -2.70 -19.09
C GLU A 16 -12.68 -1.42 -19.86
N LEU A 17 -11.40 -1.23 -20.20
CA LEU A 17 -10.89 -0.09 -20.95
C LEU A 17 -11.00 -0.34 -22.45
N SER A 18 -11.20 0.71 -23.24
CA SER A 18 -11.10 0.59 -24.70
C SER A 18 -9.66 0.30 -25.14
N ASP A 19 -9.51 -0.36 -26.30
CA ASP A 19 -8.19 -0.59 -26.92
C ASP A 19 -7.44 0.73 -27.15
N THR A 20 -8.18 1.80 -27.48
CA THR A 20 -7.63 3.16 -27.65
C THR A 20 -6.99 3.65 -26.36
N LEU A 21 -7.69 3.51 -25.23
CA LEU A 21 -7.19 3.99 -23.94
C LEU A 21 -5.97 3.20 -23.48
N VAL A 22 -5.99 1.87 -23.67
CA VAL A 22 -4.84 0.99 -23.38
C VAL A 22 -3.62 1.41 -24.20
N GLU A 23 -3.80 1.67 -25.49
CA GLU A 23 -2.71 2.13 -26.36
C GLU A 23 -2.17 3.51 -25.95
N LEU A 24 -3.04 4.42 -25.50
CA LEU A 24 -2.63 5.73 -24.98
C LEU A 24 -1.84 5.61 -23.66
N PHE A 25 -2.24 4.72 -22.75
CA PHE A 25 -1.46 4.39 -21.55
C PHE A 25 -0.07 3.88 -21.92
N ARG A 26 0.00 2.94 -22.87
CA ARG A 26 1.27 2.40 -23.36
C ARG A 26 2.17 3.50 -23.93
N ARG A 27 1.63 4.33 -24.82
CA ARG A 27 2.37 5.46 -25.44
C ARG A 27 2.88 6.45 -24.40
N ARG A 28 2.06 6.80 -23.41
CA ARG A 28 2.45 7.67 -22.30
C ARG A 28 3.55 7.06 -21.44
N ASN A 29 3.43 5.77 -21.11
CA ASN A 29 4.44 5.06 -20.32
C ASN A 29 5.76 4.93 -21.07
N GLU A 30 5.74 4.57 -22.36
CA GLU A 30 6.92 4.53 -23.22
C GLU A 30 7.60 5.92 -23.32
N ALA A 31 6.82 7.00 -23.50
CA ALA A 31 7.36 8.36 -23.55
C ALA A 31 8.05 8.76 -22.24
N ARG A 32 7.40 8.47 -21.10
CA ARG A 32 7.94 8.73 -19.77
C ARG A 32 9.21 7.95 -19.50
N GLU A 33 9.25 6.68 -19.88
CA GLU A 33 10.44 5.83 -19.74
C GLU A 33 11.58 6.31 -20.61
N ARG A 34 11.33 6.64 -21.88
CA ARG A 34 12.36 7.21 -22.78
C ARG A 34 12.95 8.50 -22.22
N PHE A 35 12.11 9.41 -21.72
CA PHE A 35 12.56 10.63 -21.04
C PHE A 35 13.43 10.32 -19.81
N ARG A 36 12.95 9.45 -18.91
CA ARG A 36 13.66 9.08 -17.68
C ARG A 36 15.00 8.42 -17.96
N LYS A 37 15.02 7.46 -18.89
CA LYS A 37 16.22 6.72 -19.27
C LYS A 37 17.27 7.67 -19.85
N TYR A 38 16.90 8.49 -20.84
CA TYR A 38 17.82 9.45 -21.44
C TYR A 38 18.37 10.47 -20.43
N ALA A 39 17.50 11.01 -19.56
CA ALA A 39 17.90 11.96 -18.53
C ALA A 39 18.82 11.34 -17.47
N ALA A 40 18.62 10.06 -17.13
CA ALA A 40 19.47 9.34 -16.19
C ALA A 40 20.84 9.00 -16.80
N GLU A 41 20.87 8.48 -18.03
CA GLU A 41 22.11 8.13 -18.75
C GLU A 41 23.00 9.34 -19.01
N ASN A 42 22.42 10.54 -19.13
CA ASN A 42 23.13 11.80 -19.39
C ASN A 42 23.06 12.78 -18.20
N ALA A 43 22.89 12.27 -16.98
CA ALA A 43 22.69 13.10 -15.79
C ALA A 43 23.89 14.00 -15.44
N ASP A 44 25.06 13.73 -16.00
CA ASP A 44 26.29 14.52 -15.90
C ASP A 44 26.31 15.72 -16.87
N CYS A 45 25.52 15.69 -17.95
CA CYS A 45 25.31 16.83 -18.84
C CYS A 45 24.33 17.86 -18.27
N ARG A 46 23.58 17.51 -17.21
CA ARG A 46 22.63 18.41 -16.56
C ARG A 46 23.34 19.52 -15.79
N ARG A 47 22.96 20.78 -16.05
CA ARG A 47 23.36 21.95 -15.23
C ARG A 47 22.90 21.77 -13.77
N ARG A 48 23.82 21.94 -12.83
CA ARG A 48 23.58 21.84 -11.38
C ARG A 48 24.04 23.12 -10.70
N ASP A 49 23.28 23.54 -9.70
CA ASP A 49 23.73 24.56 -8.77
C ASP A 49 24.67 23.87 -7.77
N THR A 50 25.89 24.41 -7.66
CA THR A 50 26.95 23.88 -6.79
C THR A 50 27.15 24.73 -5.54
N ARG A 51 26.29 25.74 -5.32
CA ARG A 51 26.29 26.50 -4.06
C ARG A 51 26.18 25.57 -2.85
N SER A 52 26.91 25.93 -1.80
CA SER A 52 26.71 25.33 -0.50
C SER A 52 25.25 25.56 -0.07
N PRO A 53 24.54 24.52 0.40
CA PRO A 53 23.19 24.68 0.95
C PRO A 53 23.13 25.66 2.13
N HIS A 54 24.26 26.05 2.72
CA HIS A 54 24.35 26.94 3.89
C HIS A 54 24.71 28.38 3.52
N ASP A 55 24.95 28.66 2.23
CA ASP A 55 25.26 30.00 1.74
C ASP A 55 24.15 30.51 0.82
N HIS A 56 23.05 30.93 1.45
CA HIS A 56 21.86 31.44 0.75
C HIS A 56 22.07 32.82 0.13
N HIS A 57 23.15 33.53 0.50
CA HIS A 57 23.44 34.88 0.03
C HIS A 57 24.34 34.89 -1.21
N ALA A 58 25.05 33.79 -1.50
CA ALA A 58 25.83 33.66 -2.72
C ALA A 58 24.95 33.51 -3.98
N PRO A 59 25.34 34.13 -5.11
CA PRO A 59 24.69 33.90 -6.39
C PRO A 59 24.88 32.45 -6.87
N PRO A 60 23.90 31.87 -7.60
CA PRO A 60 23.98 30.50 -8.12
C PRO A 60 25.28 30.20 -8.84
N GLN A 61 25.91 29.07 -8.50
CA GLN A 61 27.11 28.58 -9.17
C GLN A 61 26.72 27.41 -10.06
N TRP A 62 26.31 27.73 -11.29
CA TRP A 62 25.88 26.73 -12.25
C TRP A 62 27.09 26.05 -12.90
N VAL A 63 27.17 24.73 -12.74
CA VAL A 63 28.21 23.89 -13.36
C VAL A 63 27.55 22.77 -14.14
N VAL A 64 28.16 22.41 -15.27
CA VAL A 64 27.86 21.17 -16.00
C VAL A 64 28.92 20.13 -15.61
N PRO A 65 28.57 19.07 -14.86
CA PRO A 65 29.54 18.09 -14.38
C PRO A 65 30.42 17.48 -15.49
N ALA A 66 29.84 17.18 -16.66
CA ALA A 66 30.58 16.66 -17.82
C ALA A 66 31.71 17.61 -18.27
N LEU A 67 31.42 18.91 -18.38
CA LEU A 67 32.42 19.92 -18.77
C LEU A 67 33.48 20.13 -17.68
N ALA A 68 33.07 20.10 -16.41
CA ALA A 68 34.01 20.24 -15.29
C ALA A 68 34.93 19.01 -15.14
N ALA A 69 34.42 17.80 -15.40
CA ALA A 69 35.24 16.59 -15.44
C ALA A 69 36.25 16.64 -16.59
N ALA A 70 35.80 17.01 -17.79
CA ALA A 70 36.67 17.14 -18.96
C ALA A 70 37.75 18.22 -18.77
N ASP A 71 37.41 19.37 -18.17
CA ASP A 71 38.41 20.42 -17.89
C ASP A 71 39.46 19.96 -16.86
N ARG A 72 39.08 19.13 -15.87
CA ARG A 72 40.02 18.52 -14.93
C ARG A 72 40.96 17.53 -15.63
N GLU A 73 40.41 16.65 -16.45
CA GLU A 73 41.20 15.67 -17.21
C GLU A 73 42.18 16.36 -18.17
N LEU A 74 41.74 17.42 -18.86
CA LEU A 74 42.60 18.22 -19.71
C LEU A 74 43.77 18.84 -18.94
N ARG A 75 43.52 19.40 -17.75
CA ARG A 75 44.59 19.95 -16.89
C ARG A 75 45.60 18.90 -16.45
N GLU A 76 45.14 17.67 -16.18
CA GLU A 76 46.05 16.55 -15.86
C GLU A 76 46.91 16.15 -17.05
N LEU A 77 46.34 16.14 -18.27
CA LEU A 77 47.08 15.88 -19.50
C LEU A 77 48.08 17.00 -19.82
N GLU A 78 47.69 18.27 -19.63
CA GLU A 78 48.57 19.43 -19.77
C GLU A 78 49.74 19.35 -18.77
N ALA A 79 49.47 19.04 -17.50
CA ALA A 79 50.51 18.87 -16.48
C ALA A 79 51.51 17.75 -16.82
N LYS A 80 51.02 16.62 -17.36
CA LYS A 80 51.88 15.53 -17.83
C LYS A 80 52.72 15.95 -19.04
N ALA A 81 52.11 16.63 -20.02
CA ALA A 81 52.82 17.14 -21.19
C ALA A 81 53.94 18.11 -20.79
N LEU A 82 53.68 19.01 -19.83
CA LEU A 82 54.68 19.92 -19.28
C LEU A 82 55.83 19.18 -18.59
N ALA A 83 55.53 18.17 -17.77
CA ALA A 83 56.55 17.36 -17.09
C ALA A 83 57.45 16.58 -18.07
N GLU A 84 56.88 16.14 -19.20
CA GLU A 84 57.57 15.38 -20.24
C GLU A 84 58.20 16.27 -21.35
N GLY A 85 58.04 17.60 -21.27
CA GLY A 85 58.51 18.53 -22.30
C GLY A 85 57.82 18.37 -23.66
N LYS A 86 56.61 17.80 -23.68
CA LYS A 86 55.80 17.59 -24.89
C LYS A 86 54.90 18.79 -25.17
N PRO A 87 54.46 18.98 -26.42
CA PRO A 87 53.45 19.99 -26.75
C PRO A 87 52.16 19.79 -25.94
N LEU A 88 51.50 20.88 -25.59
CA LEU A 88 50.21 20.84 -24.90
C LEU A 88 49.13 20.21 -25.79
N PRO A 89 48.19 19.43 -25.22
CA PRO A 89 47.06 18.90 -25.95
C PRO A 89 46.18 20.04 -26.50
N ASP A 90 45.57 19.81 -27.68
CA ASP A 90 44.61 20.76 -28.25
C ASP A 90 43.33 20.81 -27.39
N ARG A 91 43.16 21.93 -26.68
CA ARG A 91 42.01 22.18 -25.81
C ARG A 91 40.69 22.13 -26.54
N ASP A 92 40.60 22.73 -27.73
CA ASP A 92 39.32 22.80 -28.44
C ASP A 92 38.95 21.46 -29.05
N GLY A 93 39.91 20.74 -29.64
CA GLY A 93 39.72 19.36 -30.08
C GLY A 93 39.31 18.42 -28.96
N PHE A 94 39.91 18.54 -27.77
CA PHE A 94 39.58 17.73 -26.61
C PHE A 94 38.18 18.03 -26.06
N MET A 95 37.80 19.31 -25.97
CA MET A 95 36.51 19.74 -25.38
C MET A 95 35.33 19.63 -26.35
N ALA A 96 35.56 19.65 -27.67
CA ALA A 96 34.53 19.57 -28.70
C ALA A 96 33.51 18.42 -28.52
N PRO A 97 33.90 17.14 -28.33
CA PRO A 97 32.95 16.04 -28.16
C PRO A 97 32.08 16.19 -26.90
N VAL A 98 32.64 16.70 -25.81
CA VAL A 98 31.89 16.91 -24.55
C VAL A 98 30.90 18.05 -24.70
N ARG A 99 31.29 19.16 -25.35
CA ARG A 99 30.40 20.27 -25.68
C ARG A 99 29.24 19.82 -26.58
N ALA A 100 29.52 18.98 -27.58
CA ALA A 100 28.49 18.43 -28.47
C ALA A 100 27.47 17.58 -27.70
N ARG A 101 27.92 16.69 -26.80
CA ARG A 101 27.03 15.88 -25.96
C ARG A 101 26.15 16.74 -25.05
N VAL A 102 26.71 17.80 -24.44
CA VAL A 102 25.93 18.73 -23.61
C VAL A 102 24.88 19.47 -24.45
N ALA A 103 25.24 19.94 -25.64
CA ALA A 103 24.32 20.62 -26.55
C ALA A 103 23.19 19.68 -27.04
N GLU A 104 23.49 18.41 -27.30
CA GLU A 104 22.48 17.40 -27.61
C GLU A 104 21.52 17.21 -26.42
N TYR A 105 22.06 17.03 -25.22
CA TYR A 105 21.27 16.88 -24.00
C TYR A 105 20.32 18.07 -23.78
N GLU A 106 20.82 19.30 -23.91
CA GLU A 106 20.05 20.53 -23.75
C GLU A 106 18.89 20.64 -24.76
N ARG A 107 19.01 20.01 -25.94
CA ARG A 107 17.94 19.95 -26.96
C ARG A 107 17.00 18.76 -26.77
N MET A 108 17.53 17.60 -26.42
CA MET A 108 16.79 16.34 -26.40
C MET A 108 15.88 16.24 -25.18
N VAL A 109 16.35 16.67 -24.00
CA VAL A 109 15.55 16.64 -22.77
C VAL A 109 14.23 17.40 -22.89
N PRO A 110 14.19 18.68 -23.35
CA PRO A 110 12.92 19.38 -23.52
C PRO A 110 12.05 18.77 -24.64
N ALA A 111 12.65 18.21 -25.70
CA ALA A 111 11.90 17.54 -26.76
C ALA A 111 11.20 16.27 -26.26
N LEU A 112 11.93 15.42 -25.52
CA LEU A 112 11.38 14.21 -24.89
C LEU A 112 10.34 14.57 -23.82
N ARG A 113 10.57 15.65 -23.05
CA ARG A 113 9.60 16.13 -22.08
C ARG A 113 8.30 16.56 -22.76
N LYS A 114 8.39 17.35 -23.83
CA LYS A 114 7.24 17.78 -24.62
C LYS A 114 6.46 16.59 -25.20
N LEU A 115 7.17 15.56 -25.67
CA LEU A 115 6.53 14.33 -26.17
C LEU A 115 5.77 13.59 -25.07
N TRP A 116 6.33 13.54 -23.85
CA TRP A 116 5.64 12.98 -22.69
C TRP A 116 4.41 13.84 -22.31
N ASP A 117 4.55 15.17 -22.24
CA ASP A 117 3.43 16.06 -21.91
C ASP A 117 2.28 15.93 -22.93
N GLN A 118 2.59 15.84 -24.24
CA GLN A 118 1.60 15.58 -25.29
C GLN A 118 0.88 14.23 -25.15
N ALA A 119 1.60 13.19 -24.69
CA ALA A 119 1.00 11.89 -24.43
C ALA A 119 0.10 11.90 -23.19
N GLU A 120 0.45 12.66 -22.15
CA GLU A 120 -0.41 12.88 -20.97
C GLU A 120 -1.68 13.64 -21.35
N GLU A 121 -1.58 14.70 -22.15
CA GLU A 121 -2.74 15.47 -22.62
C GLU A 121 -3.69 14.62 -23.47
N ALA A 122 -3.14 13.82 -24.40
CA ALA A 122 -3.95 12.92 -25.22
C ALA A 122 -4.65 11.85 -24.39
N LEU A 123 -3.96 11.28 -23.40
CA LEU A 123 -4.54 10.32 -22.47
C LEU A 123 -5.65 10.96 -21.62
N ALA A 124 -5.42 12.16 -21.07
CA ALA A 124 -6.39 12.87 -20.26
C ALA A 124 -7.69 13.15 -21.04
N ALA A 125 -7.57 13.64 -22.29
CA ALA A 125 -8.71 13.88 -23.15
C ALA A 125 -9.51 12.59 -23.43
N ALA A 126 -8.81 11.48 -23.73
CA ALA A 126 -9.48 10.19 -23.98
C ALA A 126 -10.14 9.62 -22.73
N VAL A 127 -9.53 9.77 -21.55
CA VAL A 127 -10.16 9.37 -20.28
C VAL A 127 -11.43 10.19 -20.07
N GLU A 128 -11.41 11.50 -20.29
CA GLU A 128 -12.58 12.37 -20.15
C GLU A 128 -13.76 11.91 -21.04
N GLU A 129 -13.49 11.48 -22.26
CA GLU A 129 -14.51 10.93 -23.17
C GLU A 129 -15.10 9.60 -22.67
N GLU A 130 -14.29 8.76 -22.02
CA GLU A 130 -14.72 7.45 -21.50
C GLU A 130 -15.28 7.49 -20.07
N LEU A 131 -15.16 8.61 -19.35
CA LEU A 131 -15.63 8.75 -17.97
C LEU A 131 -17.07 8.26 -17.73
N PRO A 132 -18.07 8.54 -18.62
CA PRO A 132 -19.43 8.05 -18.39
C PRO A 132 -19.54 6.52 -18.42
N ALA A 133 -18.79 5.86 -19.31
CA ALA A 133 -18.77 4.39 -19.41
C ALA A 133 -18.07 3.77 -18.19
N LEU A 134 -16.95 4.35 -17.76
CA LEU A 134 -16.25 3.95 -16.54
C LEU A 134 -17.14 4.13 -15.30
N ALA A 135 -17.86 5.26 -15.21
CA ALA A 135 -18.80 5.51 -14.12
C ALA A 135 -19.93 4.47 -14.07
N ALA A 136 -20.46 4.05 -15.23
CA ALA A 136 -21.48 3.00 -15.30
C ALA A 136 -20.95 1.66 -14.78
N GLN A 137 -19.74 1.26 -15.19
CA GLN A 137 -19.08 0.05 -14.67
C GLN A 137 -18.85 0.12 -13.15
N ALA A 138 -18.40 1.28 -12.64
CA ALA A 138 -18.21 1.49 -11.21
C ALA A 138 -19.51 1.35 -10.42
N VAL A 139 -20.62 1.91 -10.94
CA VAL A 139 -21.94 1.77 -10.33
C VAL A 139 -22.40 0.31 -10.31
N GLU A 140 -22.19 -0.43 -11.39
CA GLU A 140 -22.50 -1.86 -11.44
C GLU A 140 -21.69 -2.65 -10.40
N GLY A 141 -20.39 -2.42 -10.33
CA GLY A 141 -19.50 -3.00 -9.33
C GLY A 141 -19.95 -2.70 -7.89
N CYS A 142 -20.26 -1.44 -7.59
CA CYS A 142 -20.79 -1.02 -6.30
C CYS A 142 -22.11 -1.71 -5.94
N ASN A 143 -23.03 -1.82 -6.89
CA ASN A 143 -24.32 -2.48 -6.68
C ASN A 143 -24.14 -3.98 -6.40
N LYS A 144 -23.23 -4.65 -7.11
CA LYS A 144 -22.90 -6.05 -6.87
C LYS A 144 -22.27 -6.23 -5.49
N ALA A 145 -21.27 -5.43 -5.15
CA ALA A 145 -20.61 -5.47 -3.86
C ALA A 145 -21.60 -5.19 -2.70
N GLN A 146 -22.53 -4.26 -2.87
CA GLN A 146 -23.56 -3.97 -1.88
C GLN A 146 -24.50 -5.17 -1.67
N LYS A 147 -24.91 -5.86 -2.74
CA LYS A 147 -25.74 -7.07 -2.65
C LYS A 147 -25.00 -8.18 -1.91
N GLU A 148 -23.74 -8.42 -2.25
CA GLU A 148 -22.88 -9.42 -1.59
C GLU A 148 -22.68 -9.09 -0.11
N TYR A 149 -22.40 -7.83 0.22
CA TYR A 149 -22.29 -7.36 1.59
C TYR A 149 -23.58 -7.60 2.40
N ARG A 150 -24.74 -7.23 1.85
CA ARG A 150 -26.04 -7.45 2.51
C ARG A 150 -26.34 -8.94 2.72
N ALA A 151 -26.01 -9.78 1.74
CA ALA A 151 -26.18 -11.24 1.87
C ALA A 151 -25.25 -11.82 2.95
N ALA A 152 -24.00 -11.35 3.04
CA ALA A 152 -23.06 -11.74 4.08
C ALA A 152 -23.54 -11.29 5.47
N LEU A 153 -24.05 -10.06 5.59
CA LEU A 153 -24.62 -9.55 6.84
C LEU A 153 -25.81 -10.39 7.30
N GLY A 154 -26.76 -10.70 6.40
CA GLY A 154 -27.90 -11.56 6.73
C GLY A 154 -27.48 -12.98 7.16
N LYS A 155 -26.45 -13.55 6.53
CA LYS A 155 -25.87 -14.83 6.97
C LYS A 155 -25.23 -14.72 8.35
N ALA A 156 -24.52 -13.64 8.63
CA ALA A 156 -23.90 -13.39 9.93
C ALA A 156 -24.95 -13.22 11.04
N GLU A 157 -26.01 -12.46 10.80
CA GLU A 157 -27.14 -12.30 11.72
C GLU A 157 -27.85 -13.63 11.99
N ALA A 158 -28.11 -14.43 10.95
CA ALA A 158 -28.69 -15.76 11.10
C ALA A 158 -27.78 -16.71 11.89
N ALA A 159 -26.46 -16.67 11.66
CA ALA A 159 -25.49 -17.44 12.42
C ALA A 159 -25.47 -17.01 13.91
N ARG A 160 -25.47 -15.70 14.19
CA ARG A 160 -25.58 -15.15 15.55
C ARG A 160 -26.85 -15.61 16.25
N ALA A 161 -28.01 -15.57 15.58
CA ALA A 161 -29.27 -16.05 16.14
C ALA A 161 -29.23 -17.55 16.48
N ARG A 162 -28.64 -18.38 15.60
CA ARG A 162 -28.44 -19.82 15.87
C ARG A 162 -27.50 -20.08 17.03
N MET A 163 -26.43 -19.28 17.14
CA MET A 163 -25.48 -19.35 18.24
C MET A 163 -26.15 -19.01 19.57
N ARG A 164 -26.92 -17.93 19.60
CA ARG A 164 -27.72 -17.52 20.76
C ARG A 164 -28.69 -18.61 21.19
N ALA A 165 -29.49 -19.12 20.26
CA ALA A 165 -30.45 -20.17 20.56
C ALA A 165 -29.78 -21.47 21.07
N SER A 166 -28.59 -21.80 20.56
CA SER A 166 -27.83 -22.97 21.03
C SER A 166 -27.25 -22.75 22.42
N THR A 167 -26.74 -21.55 22.68
CA THR A 167 -26.23 -21.14 24.00
C THR A 167 -27.36 -21.12 25.03
N GLU A 168 -28.52 -20.58 24.71
CA GLU A 168 -29.71 -20.60 25.57
C GLU A 168 -30.17 -22.03 25.90
N ARG A 169 -30.15 -22.94 24.92
CA ARG A 169 -30.44 -24.37 25.16
C ARG A 169 -29.42 -25.00 26.11
N PHE A 170 -28.13 -24.69 25.92
CA PHE A 170 -27.06 -25.17 26.79
C PHE A 170 -27.24 -24.64 28.21
N THR A 171 -27.40 -23.32 28.40
CA THR A 171 -27.57 -22.70 29.72
C THR A 171 -28.82 -23.23 30.42
N TRP A 172 -29.93 -23.43 29.70
CA TRP A 172 -31.13 -24.07 30.24
C TRP A 172 -30.87 -25.50 30.72
N ALA A 173 -30.14 -26.31 29.93
CA ALA A 173 -29.85 -27.69 30.28
C ALA A 173 -28.94 -27.81 31.52
N VAL A 174 -27.85 -27.04 31.59
CA VAL A 174 -26.88 -27.10 32.71
C VAL A 174 -27.42 -26.50 34.02
N THR A 175 -28.50 -25.72 33.94
CA THR A 175 -29.21 -25.17 35.11
C THR A 175 -30.44 -26.01 35.52
N ALA A 176 -30.56 -27.23 34.97
CA ALA A 176 -31.70 -28.13 35.20
C ALA A 176 -33.07 -27.48 34.92
N GLY A 177 -33.13 -26.58 33.93
CA GLY A 177 -34.34 -25.87 33.55
C GLY A 177 -34.77 -24.75 34.51
N SER A 178 -33.89 -24.30 35.42
CA SER A 178 -34.14 -23.19 36.35
C SER A 178 -34.25 -21.86 35.60
N ARG A 179 -35.43 -21.59 35.02
CA ARG A 179 -35.73 -20.40 34.21
C ARG A 179 -35.97 -19.12 35.04
N HIS A 180 -36.08 -19.26 36.36
CA HIS A 180 -36.47 -18.18 37.28
C HIS A 180 -35.53 -18.07 38.47
N VAL A 181 -34.31 -17.57 38.24
CA VAL A 181 -33.49 -17.05 39.33
C VAL A 181 -33.41 -15.52 39.21
N PRO A 182 -33.62 -14.76 40.31
CA PRO A 182 -33.67 -13.29 40.27
C PRO A 182 -32.38 -12.61 39.78
N ASP A 183 -31.25 -13.34 39.71
CA ASP A 183 -29.91 -12.78 39.47
C ASP A 183 -29.40 -12.92 38.01
N GLY A 184 -30.28 -13.11 37.02
CA GLY A 184 -29.87 -13.15 35.61
C GLY A 184 -29.08 -14.42 35.19
N ARG A 185 -29.19 -15.50 35.97
CA ARG A 185 -28.53 -16.79 35.68
C ARG A 185 -28.92 -17.31 34.29
N GLY A 186 -27.92 -17.63 33.47
CA GLY A 186 -28.10 -18.23 32.14
C GLY A 186 -28.87 -17.38 31.12
N THR A 187 -29.20 -16.13 31.44
CA THR A 187 -30.05 -15.27 30.59
C THR A 187 -29.46 -13.91 30.28
N PHE A 188 -28.46 -13.42 31.02
CA PHE A 188 -27.89 -12.12 30.74
C PHE A 188 -26.38 -12.11 30.93
N SER A 189 -25.68 -11.88 29.83
CA SER A 189 -24.39 -11.17 29.86
C SER A 189 -24.57 -9.92 30.72
N ALA A 190 -23.81 -9.78 31.82
CA ALA A 190 -23.75 -8.51 32.51
C ALA A 190 -23.08 -7.40 31.65
N LEU A 191 -22.60 -7.72 30.42
CA LEU A 191 -21.68 -6.87 29.65
C LEU A 191 -21.91 -6.77 28.12
N GLY A 192 -23.01 -7.30 27.56
CA GLY A 192 -23.34 -7.15 26.13
C GLY A 192 -23.25 -8.45 25.31
N ASP A 193 -23.33 -8.34 23.99
CA ASP A 193 -23.48 -9.43 22.99
C ASP A 193 -22.29 -10.43 22.99
N ASP A 194 -22.13 -11.20 24.07
CA ASP A 194 -20.98 -12.08 24.37
C ASP A 194 -21.02 -13.44 23.63
N LEU A 195 -21.73 -13.52 22.49
CA LEU A 195 -21.75 -14.72 21.62
C LEU A 195 -20.35 -15.08 21.11
N ASP A 196 -19.47 -14.09 21.00
CA ASP A 196 -18.08 -14.23 20.55
C ASP A 196 -17.17 -14.87 21.62
N ARG A 197 -17.70 -15.18 22.82
CA ARG A 197 -16.94 -15.76 23.94
C ARG A 197 -17.21 -17.24 24.16
N TRP A 198 -18.01 -17.88 23.32
CA TRP A 198 -18.21 -19.33 23.39
C TRP A 198 -16.98 -20.06 22.85
N GLU A 199 -16.28 -20.76 23.74
CA GLU A 199 -15.13 -21.59 23.44
C GLU A 199 -15.38 -22.94 24.08
N ALA A 200 -15.32 -24.00 23.27
CA ALA A 200 -15.39 -25.37 23.73
C ALA A 200 -14.07 -26.06 23.42
N THR A 201 -13.63 -26.92 24.35
CA THR A 201 -12.43 -27.73 24.23
C THR A 201 -12.74 -28.98 23.38
N GLU A 202 -11.70 -29.65 22.87
CA GLU A 202 -11.86 -30.84 22.02
C GLU A 202 -12.61 -32.00 22.73
N ASP A 203 -12.52 -32.07 24.05
CA ASP A 203 -13.25 -33.02 24.91
C ASP A 203 -14.71 -32.61 25.20
N GLY A 204 -15.20 -31.52 24.57
CA GLY A 204 -16.61 -31.11 24.61
C GLY A 204 -17.01 -30.30 25.85
N ARG A 205 -16.05 -29.85 26.65
CA ARG A 205 -16.27 -28.96 27.82
C ARG A 205 -16.17 -27.49 27.38
N ILE A 206 -16.82 -26.59 28.11
CA ILE A 206 -16.63 -25.14 27.89
C ILE A 206 -15.47 -24.61 28.74
N THR A 207 -14.78 -23.58 28.28
CA THR A 207 -13.71 -22.95 29.08
C THR A 207 -14.29 -22.20 30.28
N GLU A 208 -13.49 -22.00 31.33
CA GLU A 208 -13.87 -21.16 32.47
C GLU A 208 -14.26 -19.74 32.04
N ARG A 209 -13.58 -19.19 31.02
CA ARG A 209 -13.87 -17.88 30.44
C ARG A 209 -15.28 -17.83 29.85
N SER A 210 -15.65 -18.83 29.05
CA SER A 210 -17.01 -18.96 28.51
C SER A 210 -18.04 -19.16 29.61
N ALA A 211 -17.76 -19.99 30.61
CA ALA A 211 -18.65 -20.23 31.73
C ALA A 211 -18.92 -18.96 32.57
N LYS A 212 -17.89 -18.14 32.80
CA LYS A 212 -18.02 -16.81 33.43
C LYS A 212 -18.83 -15.84 32.58
N ALA A 213 -18.56 -15.78 31.27
CA ALA A 213 -19.30 -14.91 30.34
C ALA A 213 -20.81 -15.26 30.28
N LEU A 214 -21.14 -16.55 30.41
CA LEU A 214 -22.53 -17.04 30.45
C LEU A 214 -23.20 -16.92 31.83
N GLY A 215 -22.49 -16.37 32.83
CA GLY A 215 -23.01 -16.24 34.20
C GLY A 215 -23.25 -17.57 34.92
N LEU A 216 -22.60 -18.64 34.47
CA LEU A 216 -22.68 -19.98 35.10
C LEU A 216 -21.77 -20.07 36.33
N ILE A 217 -20.70 -19.28 36.34
CA ILE A 217 -19.74 -19.13 37.44
C ILE A 217 -19.73 -17.66 37.85
N THR A 218 -19.92 -17.41 39.15
CA THR A 218 -19.80 -16.07 39.73
C THR A 218 -18.76 -16.08 40.86
N PRO A 219 -18.20 -14.91 41.25
CA PRO A 219 -17.25 -14.84 42.37
C PRO A 219 -17.80 -15.33 43.72
N TYR A 220 -19.13 -15.43 43.85
CA TYR A 220 -19.82 -15.70 45.11
C TYR A 220 -20.48 -17.09 45.16
N ALA A 221 -20.61 -17.77 44.01
CA ALA A 221 -21.18 -19.11 43.93
C ALA A 221 -20.90 -19.78 42.57
N ASN A 222 -20.62 -21.08 42.62
CA ASN A 222 -20.65 -21.99 41.48
C ASN A 222 -22.07 -22.54 41.34
N PHE A 223 -22.75 -22.25 40.22
CA PHE A 223 -24.13 -22.68 39.99
C PHE A 223 -24.24 -23.90 39.08
N LEU A 224 -23.11 -24.54 38.80
CA LEU A 224 -23.05 -25.74 37.99
C LEU A 224 -23.72 -26.87 38.75
N ALA A 225 -24.83 -27.38 38.23
CA ALA A 225 -25.39 -28.65 38.67
C ALA A 225 -24.49 -29.84 38.26
N LEU A 226 -23.46 -29.60 37.42
CA LEU A 226 -22.63 -30.61 36.79
C LEU A 226 -21.18 -30.07 36.61
N ASP A 227 -20.27 -30.45 37.50
CA ASP A 227 -18.84 -30.08 37.46
C ASP A 227 -18.12 -30.60 36.19
N ASP A 228 -18.72 -31.56 35.47
CA ASP A 228 -18.12 -32.24 34.32
C ASP A 228 -18.09 -31.43 33.01
N PHE A 229 -18.72 -30.25 32.96
CA PHE A 229 -18.91 -29.48 31.72
C PHE A 229 -18.02 -28.23 31.59
N VAL A 230 -17.31 -27.85 32.65
CA VAL A 230 -16.38 -26.71 32.61
C VAL A 230 -14.95 -27.21 32.76
N ARG A 231 -14.08 -26.83 31.82
CA ARG A 231 -12.65 -27.00 31.97
C ARG A 231 -12.08 -25.80 32.71
N PHE A 232 -11.61 -26.05 33.92
CA PHE A 232 -10.73 -25.15 34.64
C PHE A 232 -9.31 -25.50 34.24
N ASP A 233 -8.68 -24.70 33.38
CA ASP A 233 -7.26 -24.85 33.12
C ASP A 233 -6.51 -24.53 34.43
N ARG A 234 -6.13 -25.57 35.17
CA ARG A 234 -5.19 -25.44 36.27
C ARG A 234 -3.78 -25.51 35.71
N GLU A 235 -3.24 -24.39 35.25
CA GLU A 235 -1.81 -24.13 34.99
C GLU A 235 -1.73 -22.61 34.75
N ASP A 236 -1.25 -21.74 35.64
CA ASP A 236 0.00 -21.77 36.40
C ASP A 236 -0.22 -21.42 37.89
N ALA A 237 -0.09 -22.40 38.79
CA ALA A 237 0.32 -22.09 40.15
C ALA A 237 1.85 -21.96 40.14
N PRO A 238 2.46 -20.83 40.53
CA PRO A 238 3.90 -20.77 40.68
C PRO A 238 4.29 -21.81 41.73
N VAL A 239 5.10 -22.78 41.33
CA VAL A 239 5.72 -23.75 42.24
C VAL A 239 6.50 -22.93 43.29
N PRO A 240 6.10 -22.96 44.58
CA PRO A 240 6.94 -22.38 45.60
C PRO A 240 8.17 -23.26 45.75
N ARG A 241 9.34 -22.61 45.80
CA ARG A 241 10.67 -23.22 45.90
C ARG A 241 10.77 -24.31 46.96
#